data_AF-A0A2X2XGA0-F1
#
_entry.id   AF-A0A2X2XGA0-F1
#
_cell.length_a   1.000
_cell.length_b   1.000
_cell.length_c   1.000
_cell.angle_alpha   90.00
_cell.angle_beta   90.00
_cell.angle_gamma   90.00
#
_symmetry.space_group_name_H-M   'P 1'
#
loop_
_entity.id
_entity.type
_entity.pdbx_description
1 polymer ?
#
loop_
_entity_poly.entity_id
_entity_poly.type
_entity_poly.pdbx_seq_one_letter_code
_entity_poly.pdbx_strand_id
1 'polypeptide(L)' 'MKTSVFLEKLQEELDEKQPLSQETRLKDLENYDSISLLSVIAFVDENFNQQLDPDLFKNMETVSDLMNIIGQENFENE' A
#
# COMPACT_ATOMS: atom_id res chain seq x y z
N MET A 1 -13.23 1.42 -0.46
CA MET A 1 -12.43 2.64 -0.73
C MET A 1 -12.15 2.67 -2.23
N LYS A 2 -12.26 3.83 -2.88
CA LYS A 2 -11.88 3.94 -4.29
C LYS A 2 -10.39 3.67 -4.48
N THR A 3 -10.03 2.91 -5.50
CA THR A 3 -8.62 2.59 -5.79
C THR A 3 -7.77 3.86 -5.96
N SER A 4 -8.26 4.88 -6.66
CA SER A 4 -7.53 6.15 -6.83
C SER A 4 -7.23 6.83 -5.49
N VAL A 5 -8.20 6.85 -4.57
CA VAL A 5 -8.02 7.43 -3.23
C VAL A 5 -7.01 6.63 -2.40
N PHE A 6 -7.03 5.30 -2.52
CA PHE A 6 -6.03 4.46 -1.87
C PHE A 6 -4.62 4.77 -2.37
N LEU A 7 -4.45 4.91 -3.70
CA LEU A 7 -3.15 5.22 -4.31
C LEU A 7 -2.65 6.61 -3.90
N GLU A 8 -3.52 7.62 -3.84
CA GLU A 8 -3.18 8.95 -3.38
C GLU A 8 -2.74 8.95 -1.91
N LYS A 9 -3.52 8.30 -1.02
CA LYS A 9 -3.13 8.20 0.39
C LYS A 9 -1.85 7.41 0.59
N LEU A 10 -1.70 6.28 -0.11
CA LEU A 10 -0.49 5.48 -0.04
C LEU A 10 0.73 6.26 -0.51
N GLN A 11 0.58 7.11 -1.54
CA GLN A 11 1.62 8.01 -2.00
C GLN A 11 2.03 8.98 -0.89
N GLU A 12 1.07 9.60 -0.20
CA GLU A 12 1.33 10.50 0.92
C GLU A 12 2.06 9.79 2.07
N GLU A 13 1.63 8.58 2.45
CA GLU A 13 2.25 7.79 3.51
C GLU A 13 3.69 7.36 3.18
N LEU A 14 4.01 7.20 1.90
CA LEU A 14 5.33 6.81 1.40
C LEU A 14 6.23 8.02 1.07
N ASP A 15 5.73 9.26 1.24
CA ASP A 15 6.39 10.50 0.81
C ASP A 15 6.87 10.43 -0.66
N GLU A 16 6.09 9.79 -1.52
CA GLU A 16 6.46 9.54 -2.91
C GLU A 16 5.98 10.70 -3.81
N LYS A 17 6.88 11.23 -4.65
CA LYS A 17 6.52 12.37 -5.52
C LYS A 17 5.80 11.94 -6.79
N GLN A 18 6.04 10.71 -7.24
CA GLN A 18 5.44 10.19 -8.45
C GLN A 18 4.12 9.49 -8.16
N PRO A 19 3.11 9.63 -9.04
CA PRO A 19 1.83 8.95 -8.88
C PRO A 19 2.02 7.44 -8.82
N LEU A 20 1.50 6.83 -7.75
CA LEU A 20 1.49 5.38 -7.61
C LEU A 20 0.42 4.78 -8.52
N SER A 21 0.71 3.59 -9.03
CA SER A 21 -0.20 2.74 -9.80
C SER A 21 -0.18 1.34 -9.20
N GLN A 22 -1.16 0.51 -9.55
CA GLN A 22 -1.22 -0.88 -9.08
C GLN A 22 0.04 -1.69 -9.47
N GLU A 23 0.63 -1.35 -10.62
CA GLU A 23 1.86 -1.98 -11.14
C GLU A 23 3.15 -1.40 -10.52
N THR A 24 3.05 -0.32 -9.73
CA THR A 24 4.22 0.28 -9.09
C THR A 24 4.85 -0.71 -8.13
N ARG A 25 6.14 -0.97 -8.32
CA ARG A 25 6.93 -1.84 -7.45
C ARG A 25 7.37 -1.04 -6.23
N LEU A 26 6.83 -1.40 -5.07
CA LEU A 26 7.14 -0.71 -3.81
C LEU A 26 8.63 -0.78 -3.49
N LYS A 27 9.27 -1.91 -3.81
CA LYS A 27 10.71 -2.14 -3.63
C LYS A 27 11.62 -1.29 -4.53
N ASP A 28 11.09 -0.73 -5.63
CA ASP A 28 11.82 0.17 -6.52
C ASP A 28 11.71 1.65 -6.08
N LEU A 29 10.85 1.97 -5.10
CA LEU A 29 10.72 3.33 -4.59
C LEU A 29 11.95 3.69 -3.74
N GLU A 30 12.52 4.87 -4.00
CA GLU A 30 13.74 5.35 -3.34
C GLU A 30 13.56 5.47 -1.82
N ASN A 31 12.34 5.79 -1.36
CA ASN A 31 12.00 6.00 0.04
C ASN A 31 11.37 4.77 0.72
N TYR A 32 11.40 3.58 0.09
CA TYR A 32 10.77 2.39 0.67
C TYR A 32 11.70 1.65 1.63
N ASP A 33 11.68 2.09 2.88
CA ASP A 33 12.42 1.51 4.00
C ASP A 33 11.47 0.99 5.11
N SER A 34 12.04 0.50 6.22
CA SER A 34 11.28 0.00 7.38
C SER A 34 10.30 1.02 7.98
N ILE A 35 10.52 2.33 7.81
CA ILE A 35 9.58 3.37 8.30
C ILE A 35 8.33 3.39 7.42
N SER A 36 8.52 3.44 6.11
CA SER A 36 7.46 3.42 5.10
C SER A 36 6.63 2.16 5.23
N LEU A 37 7.26 1.02 5.52
CA LEU A 37 6.59 -0.22 5.89
C LEU A 37 5.63 -0.05 7.09
N LEU A 38 6.08 0.57 8.18
CA LEU A 38 5.25 0.80 9.36
C LEU A 38 4.09 1.77 9.07
N SER A 39 4.33 2.81 8.26
CA SER A 39 3.25 3.71 7.81
C SER A 39 2.18 2.95 7.04
N VAL A 40 2.57 2.07 6.10
CA VAL A 40 1.61 1.24 5.36
C VAL A 40 0.83 0.29 6.28
N ILE A 41 1.49 -0.34 7.26
CA ILE A 41 0.83 -1.21 8.24
C ILE A 41 -0.21 -0.43 9.04
N ALA A 42 0.18 0.74 9.58
CA ALA A 42 -0.73 1.59 10.34
C ALA A 42 -1.89 2.10 9.48
N PHE A 43 -1.61 2.55 8.25
CA PHE A 43 -2.60 2.98 7.29
C PHE A 43 -3.64 1.89 7.01
N VAL A 44 -3.20 0.64 6.84
CA VAL A 44 -4.11 -0.49 6.58
C VAL A 44 -4.92 -0.86 7.82
N ASP A 45 -4.30 -0.88 8.99
CA ASP A 45 -4.99 -1.12 10.26
C ASP A 45 -6.08 -0.07 10.50
N GLU A 46 -5.80 1.21 10.28
CA GLU A 46 -6.76 2.29 10.49
C GLU A 46 -7.90 2.32 9.46
N ASN A 47 -7.62 2.05 8.19
CA ASN A 47 -8.62 2.19 7.12
C ASN A 47 -9.43 0.90 6.86
N PHE A 48 -8.86 -0.26 7.13
CA PHE A 48 -9.46 -1.56 6.84
C PHE A 48 -9.64 -2.44 8.09
N ASN A 49 -9.18 -1.98 9.26
CA ASN A 49 -9.25 -2.72 10.52
C ASN A 49 -8.54 -4.09 10.43
N GLN A 50 -7.44 -4.14 9.66
CA GLN A 50 -6.64 -5.34 9.40
C GLN A 50 -5.18 -5.13 9.82
N GLN A 51 -4.67 -6.05 10.64
CA GLN A 51 -3.24 -6.10 10.93
C GLN A 51 -2.49 -6.86 9.85
N LEU A 52 -1.61 -6.15 9.15
CA LEU A 52 -0.69 -6.76 8.19
C LEU A 52 0.52 -7.34 8.91
N ASP A 53 0.80 -8.62 8.62
CA ASP A 53 2.00 -9.26 9.11
C ASP A 53 3.23 -8.71 8.33
N PRO A 54 4.26 -8.17 9.00
CA PRO A 54 5.44 -7.61 8.34
C PRO A 54 6.16 -8.63 7.45
N ASP A 55 6.01 -9.93 7.70
CA ASP A 55 6.55 -10.98 6.83
C ASP A 55 5.89 -11.03 5.44
N LEU A 56 4.64 -10.56 5.30
CA LEU A 56 3.96 -10.48 4.00
C LEU A 56 4.65 -9.48 3.07
N PHE A 57 5.23 -8.41 3.62
CA PHE A 57 5.94 -7.39 2.85
C PHE A 57 7.24 -7.90 2.22
N LYS A 58 7.82 -8.99 2.74
CA LYS A 58 8.98 -9.64 2.10
C LYS A 58 8.61 -10.19 0.72
N ASN A 59 7.39 -10.72 0.58
CA ASN A 59 6.88 -11.33 -0.64
C ASN A 59 6.11 -10.34 -1.52
N MET A 60 5.59 -9.26 -0.92
CA MET A 60 4.98 -8.15 -1.65
C MET A 60 5.99 -7.49 -2.57
N GLU A 61 5.61 -7.24 -3.82
CA GLU A 61 6.43 -6.51 -4.77
C GLU A 61 5.75 -5.25 -5.27
N THR A 62 4.45 -5.32 -5.52
CA THR A 62 3.67 -4.23 -6.13
C THR A 62 2.58 -3.70 -5.21
N VAL A 63 2.04 -2.52 -5.54
CA VAL A 63 0.84 -2.00 -4.88
C VAL A 63 -0.36 -2.94 -5.06
N SER A 64 -0.47 -3.63 -6.20
CA SER A 64 -1.50 -4.64 -6.42
C SER A 64 -1.41 -5.80 -5.41
N ASP A 65 -0.20 -6.24 -5.05
CA ASP A 65 -0.01 -7.26 -4.02
C ASP A 65 -0.53 -6.78 -2.65
N LEU A 66 -0.28 -5.52 -2.29
CA LEU A 66 -0.85 -4.91 -1.08
C LEU A 66 -2.37 -4.91 -1.11
N MET A 67 -2.97 -4.48 -2.21
CA MET A 67 -4.43 -4.51 -2.36
C MET A 67 -5.00 -5.93 -2.28
N ASN A 68 -4.30 -6.92 -2.83
CA ASN A 68 -4.70 -8.33 -2.74
C ASN A 68 -4.63 -8.86 -1.31
N ILE A 69 -3.63 -8.47 -0.53
CA ILE A 69 -3.50 -8.85 0.87
C ILE A 69 -4.62 -8.22 1.72
N ILE A 70 -4.94 -6.94 1.47
CA ILE A 70 -6.06 -6.25 2.12
C ILE A 70 -7.41 -6.87 1.73
N GLY A 71 -7.49 -7.44 0.52
CA GLY A 71 -8.70 -8.03 -0.05
C GLY A 71 -9.36 -7.08 -1.04
N GLN A 72 -9.50 -7.54 -2.28
CA GLN A 72 -10.04 -6.74 -3.38
C GLN A 72 -11.46 -6.24 -3.12
N GLU A 73 -12.24 -6.89 -2.24
CA GLU A 73 -13.58 -6.43 -1.87
C GLU A 73 -13.59 -5.08 -1.15
N ASN A 74 -12.46 -4.68 -0.57
CA ASN A 74 -12.32 -3.39 0.09
C ASN A 74 -12.11 -2.25 -0.91
N PHE A 75 -11.91 -2.57 -2.19
CA PHE A 75 -11.62 -1.62 -3.24
C PHE A 75 -12.74 -1.55 -4.27
N GLU A 76 -13.14 -0.34 -4.61
CA GLU A 76 -14.13 -0.08 -5.65
C GLU A 76 -13.39 0.35 -6.91
N ASN A 77 -13.56 -0.42 -7.98
CA ASN A 77 -13.23 0.03 -9.34
C ASN A 77 -14.33 1.00 -9.79
N GLU A 78 -13.95 2.10 -10.45
CA GLU A 78 -14.87 3.13 -10.94
C GLU A 78 -16.03 2.59 -11.79
#